data_AF-I4DMJ5-F1
#
_entry.id   AF-I4DMJ5-F1
#
_cell.length_a   1.000
_cell.length_b   1.000
_cell.length_c   1.000
_cell.angle_alpha   90.00
_cell.angle_beta   90.00
_cell.angle_gamma   90.00
#
_symmetry.space_group_name_H-M   'P 1'
#
loop_
_entity.id
_entity.type
_entity.pdbx_description
1 polymer ?
#
loop_
_entity_poly.entity_id
_entity_poly.type
_entity_poly.pdbx_seq_one_letter_code
_entity_poly.pdbx_strand_id
1 'polypeptide(L)'
;MKRFQALLVFAAVITTGTSNTSMFGERCSRQDPEVDECLLRSFNSLVDYLKGGAPELGIEESDSILIDELSIALGGGPDGYRATFKDIHASGVNNMTITNVRSDLDTHQFQLTLYGPHISARARYRSSGVLLLVRASGGGDYWGEYDGVKAKVYFRGTPYTRNKRTYLKLQQLKLDFSVRDIQMGVENLQNSNAVLQAALNLFINTNAQELLKEMKPELRRDLAAKMSHFLERILDQIPYDDWVKD
;
A
#
# COMPACT_ATOMS: atom_id res chain seq x y z
N MET A 1 71.40 -16.29 -10.63
CA MET A 1 70.79 -14.94 -10.51
C MET A 1 69.74 -14.76 -11.61
N LYS A 2 68.46 -15.05 -11.34
CA LYS A 2 67.35 -14.79 -12.28
C LYS A 2 66.48 -13.68 -11.67
N ARG A 3 66.33 -12.57 -12.40
CA ARG A 3 65.54 -11.39 -12.00
C ARG A 3 64.06 -11.66 -12.31
N PHE A 4 63.21 -11.53 -11.31
CA PHE A 4 61.75 -11.61 -11.44
C PHE A 4 61.23 -10.16 -11.56
N GLN A 5 60.69 -9.78 -12.73
CA GLN A 5 59.95 -8.53 -12.89
C GLN A 5 58.46 -8.84 -12.68
N ALA A 6 57.87 -8.30 -11.63
CA ALA A 6 56.43 -8.32 -11.40
C ALA A 6 55.82 -7.06 -12.03
N LEU A 7 54.98 -7.24 -13.05
CA LEU A 7 54.13 -6.20 -13.63
C LEU A 7 52.86 -6.08 -12.77
N LEU A 8 52.70 -4.94 -12.11
CA LEU A 8 51.45 -4.56 -11.43
C LEU A 8 50.47 -4.01 -12.46
N VAL A 9 49.44 -4.79 -12.78
CA VAL A 9 48.29 -4.32 -13.57
C VAL A 9 47.30 -3.66 -12.59
N PHE A 10 47.20 -2.34 -12.64
CA PHE A 10 46.12 -1.61 -11.98
C PHE A 10 44.82 -1.84 -12.77
N ALA A 11 43.98 -2.76 -12.32
CA ALA A 11 42.61 -2.86 -12.79
C ALA A 11 41.82 -1.69 -12.20
N ALA A 12 41.46 -0.71 -13.03
CA ALA A 12 40.53 0.34 -12.66
C ALA A 12 39.15 -0.28 -12.43
N VAL A 13 38.68 -0.26 -11.18
CA VAL A 13 37.30 -0.61 -10.83
C VAL A 13 36.41 0.52 -11.34
N ILE A 14 35.84 0.35 -12.53
CA ILE A 14 34.75 1.19 -13.01
C ILE A 14 33.52 0.77 -12.18
N THR A 15 33.19 1.55 -11.16
CA THR A 15 31.87 1.44 -10.50
C THR A 15 30.82 1.88 -11.50
N THR A 16 30.34 0.93 -12.32
CA THR A 16 29.10 1.12 -13.08
C THR A 16 27.99 1.28 -12.06
N GLY A 17 27.47 2.50 -11.90
CA GLY A 17 26.23 2.71 -11.19
C GLY A 17 25.18 1.82 -11.85
N THR A 18 24.66 0.85 -11.11
CA THR A 18 23.54 0.02 -11.56
C THR A 18 22.43 0.96 -11.99
N SER A 19 22.11 0.93 -13.28
CA SER A 19 20.96 1.67 -13.79
C SER A 19 19.73 0.94 -13.27
N ASN A 20 18.88 1.61 -12.49
CA ASN A 20 17.62 1.05 -11.97
C ASN A 20 16.59 0.75 -13.08
N THR A 21 17.00 0.75 -14.34
CA THR A 21 16.23 0.35 -15.51
C THR A 21 15.58 -1.03 -15.33
N SER A 22 16.15 -1.91 -14.49
CA SER A 22 15.53 -3.20 -14.20
C SER A 22 14.25 -3.12 -13.36
N MET A 23 14.04 -2.06 -12.58
CA MET A 23 12.89 -1.93 -11.67
C MET A 23 11.65 -1.33 -12.37
N PHE A 24 11.82 -0.28 -13.17
CA PHE A 24 10.71 0.41 -13.86
C PHE A 24 10.51 -0.05 -15.31
N GLY A 25 11.37 -0.92 -15.83
CA GLY A 25 11.38 -1.23 -17.26
C GLY A 25 11.79 0.00 -18.08
N GLU A 26 10.86 0.57 -18.85
CA GLU A 26 11.14 1.71 -19.74
C GLU A 26 10.99 3.08 -19.06
N ARG A 27 11.74 4.08 -19.55
CA ARG A 27 11.63 5.50 -19.16
C ARG A 27 10.70 6.23 -20.11
N CYS A 28 9.77 7.01 -19.55
CA CYS A 28 8.73 7.70 -20.31
C CYS A 28 9.18 9.10 -20.72
N SER A 29 9.01 9.47 -21.99
CA SER A 29 9.33 10.82 -22.45
C SER A 29 8.24 11.80 -22.03
N ARG A 30 8.64 12.95 -21.47
CA ARG A 30 7.72 14.04 -21.10
C ARG A 30 6.94 14.58 -22.30
N GLN A 31 7.50 14.47 -23.51
CA GLN A 31 6.91 14.97 -24.75
C GLN A 31 6.05 13.93 -25.47
N ASP A 32 5.97 12.70 -24.93
CA ASP A 32 5.13 11.66 -25.47
C ASP A 32 3.65 12.00 -25.23
N PRO A 33 2.80 12.12 -26.28
CA PRO A 33 1.37 12.32 -26.09
C PRO A 33 0.69 11.17 -25.31
N GLU A 34 1.30 9.99 -25.26
CA GLU A 34 0.84 8.80 -24.54
C GLU A 34 1.67 8.51 -23.28
N VAL A 35 2.26 9.55 -22.67
CA VAL A 35 3.13 9.41 -21.48
C VAL A 35 2.46 8.67 -20.32
N ASP A 36 1.15 8.85 -20.12
CA ASP A 36 0.38 8.14 -19.09
C ASP A 36 0.32 6.62 -19.34
N GLU A 37 0.28 6.19 -20.61
CA GLU A 37 0.30 4.76 -20.95
C GLU A 37 1.69 4.16 -20.75
N CYS A 38 2.74 4.92 -21.06
CA CYS A 38 4.10 4.52 -20.71
C CYS A 38 4.25 4.38 -19.20
N LEU A 39 3.83 5.38 -18.42
CA LEU A 39 3.91 5.35 -16.95
C LEU A 39 3.10 4.18 -16.37
N LEU A 40 1.96 3.85 -16.97
CA LEU A 40 1.19 2.67 -16.60
C LEU A 40 2.01 1.37 -16.74
N ARG A 41 2.71 1.18 -17.86
CA ARG A 41 3.59 0.01 -18.07
C ARG A 41 4.78 0.02 -17.10
N SER A 42 5.42 1.18 -16.92
CA SER A 42 6.59 1.30 -16.05
C SER A 42 6.24 1.08 -14.58
N PHE A 43 5.11 1.62 -14.10
CA PHE A 43 4.66 1.41 -12.72
C PHE A 43 4.17 -0.01 -12.48
N ASN A 44 3.54 -0.68 -13.45
CA ASN A 44 3.22 -2.10 -13.30
C ASN A 44 4.50 -2.96 -13.29
N SER A 45 5.52 -2.61 -14.07
CA SER A 45 6.84 -3.27 -14.00
C SER A 45 7.46 -3.15 -12.62
N LEU A 46 7.36 -1.96 -12.00
CA LEU A 46 7.77 -1.77 -10.61
C LEU A 46 6.94 -2.64 -9.66
N VAL A 47 5.62 -2.63 -9.78
CA VAL A 47 4.74 -3.45 -8.93
C VAL A 47 5.13 -4.93 -9.02
N ASP A 48 5.35 -5.46 -10.23
CA ASP A 48 5.79 -6.84 -10.44
C ASP A 48 7.16 -7.13 -9.83
N TYR A 49 8.10 -6.19 -9.93
CA TYR A 49 9.40 -6.30 -9.26
C TYR A 49 9.25 -6.36 -7.74
N LEU A 50 8.41 -5.50 -7.15
CA LEU A 50 8.17 -5.46 -5.71
C LEU A 50 7.52 -6.76 -5.17
N LYS A 51 6.77 -7.49 -6.00
CA LYS A 51 6.14 -8.77 -5.59
C LYS A 51 7.18 -9.84 -5.22
N GLY A 52 8.34 -9.85 -5.88
CA GLY A 52 9.44 -10.77 -5.58
C GLY A 52 10.28 -10.37 -4.37
N GLY A 53 9.89 -9.31 -3.64
CA GLY A 53 10.71 -8.66 -2.64
C GLY A 53 11.72 -7.68 -3.26
N ALA A 54 12.00 -6.60 -2.54
CA ALA A 54 12.99 -5.59 -2.91
C ALA A 54 13.76 -5.17 -1.64
N PRO A 55 14.73 -5.99 -1.17
CA PRO A 55 15.46 -5.74 0.07
C PRO A 55 16.17 -4.37 0.10
N GLU A 56 16.62 -3.87 -1.04
CA GLU A 56 17.21 -2.53 -1.18
C GLU A 56 16.21 -1.39 -0.89
N LEU A 57 14.91 -1.65 -0.99
CA LEU A 57 13.83 -0.75 -0.61
C LEU A 57 13.27 -1.07 0.79
N GLY A 58 13.87 -2.04 1.50
CA GLY A 58 13.39 -2.56 2.76
C GLY A 58 12.04 -3.29 2.62
N ILE A 59 11.86 -4.01 1.51
CA ILE A 59 10.67 -4.79 1.20
C ILE A 59 11.09 -6.25 1.16
N GLU A 60 10.62 -7.01 2.13
CA GLU A 60 10.83 -8.45 2.18
C GLU A 60 9.84 -9.16 1.25
N GLU A 61 10.25 -10.29 0.69
CA GLU A 61 9.34 -11.17 -0.03
C GLU A 61 8.35 -11.77 0.98
N SER A 62 7.07 -11.45 0.84
CA SER A 62 6.01 -12.01 1.67
C SER A 62 4.70 -12.06 0.90
N ASP A 63 3.94 -13.12 1.08
CA ASP A 63 2.58 -13.27 0.53
C ASP A 63 1.53 -12.45 1.33
N SER A 64 1.93 -11.84 2.44
CA SER A 64 1.09 -11.06 3.34
C SER A 64 1.77 -9.77 3.78
N ILE A 65 1.04 -8.67 3.76
CA ILE A 65 1.50 -7.40 4.31
C ILE A 65 1.09 -7.34 5.78
N LEU A 66 2.07 -7.11 6.66
CA LEU A 66 1.82 -6.85 8.06
C LEU A 66 1.53 -5.35 8.27
N ILE A 67 0.39 -5.05 8.89
CA ILE A 67 0.00 -3.72 9.31
C ILE A 67 -0.17 -3.72 10.84
N ASP A 68 0.64 -2.94 11.55
CA ASP A 68 0.70 -2.97 13.01
C ASP A 68 -0.65 -2.71 13.69
N GLU A 69 -1.33 -1.66 13.24
CA GLU A 69 -2.60 -1.22 13.82
C GLU A 69 -3.44 -0.41 12.82
N LEU A 70 -4.75 -0.60 12.87
CA LEU A 70 -5.77 0.32 12.37
C LEU A 70 -6.79 0.60 13.47
N SER A 71 -7.25 1.84 13.56
CA SER A 71 -8.21 2.25 14.57
C SER A 71 -9.43 2.94 13.96
N ILE A 72 -10.60 2.67 14.53
CA ILE A 72 -11.89 3.18 14.09
C ILE A 72 -12.54 3.91 15.26
N ALA A 73 -12.97 5.15 15.01
CA ALA A 73 -13.72 5.94 15.97
C ALA A 73 -14.94 6.56 15.30
N LEU A 74 -16.13 6.08 15.66
CA LEU A 74 -17.41 6.58 15.13
C LEU A 74 -18.26 7.16 16.26
N GLY A 75 -18.88 8.31 16.00
CA GLY A 75 -19.72 9.00 16.97
C GLY A 75 -18.96 9.61 18.17
N GLY A 76 -19.66 10.46 18.92
CA GLY A 76 -19.19 11.10 20.14
C GLY A 76 -19.86 10.56 21.40
N GLY A 77 -19.36 10.96 22.57
CA GLY A 77 -19.94 10.57 23.86
C GLY A 77 -19.54 9.18 24.35
N PRO A 78 -20.11 8.72 25.49
CA PRO A 78 -19.70 7.49 26.17
C PRO A 78 -20.03 6.21 25.39
N ASP A 79 -21.04 6.25 24.51
CA ASP A 79 -21.47 5.10 23.70
C ASP A 79 -20.85 5.08 22.29
N GLY A 80 -19.99 6.06 21.96
CA GLY A 80 -19.31 6.13 20.67
C GLY A 80 -18.52 4.84 20.38
N TYR A 81 -18.64 4.33 19.16
CA TYR A 81 -17.96 3.10 18.78
C TYR A 81 -16.47 3.33 18.63
N ARG A 82 -15.67 2.49 19.29
CA ARG A 82 -14.21 2.46 19.17
C ARG A 82 -13.79 1.03 18.88
N ALA A 83 -13.00 0.84 17.84
CA ALA A 83 -12.40 -0.45 17.53
C ALA A 83 -10.94 -0.31 17.14
N THR A 84 -10.15 -1.32 17.49
CA THR A 84 -8.74 -1.41 17.14
C THR A 84 -8.47 -2.80 16.59
N PHE A 85 -7.74 -2.83 15.48
CA PHE A 85 -7.28 -4.03 14.80
C PHE A 85 -5.76 -4.03 14.87
N LYS A 86 -5.15 -5.06 15.46
CA LYS A 86 -3.70 -5.18 15.65
C LYS A 86 -3.15 -6.39 14.93
N ASP A 87 -1.88 -6.31 14.54
CA ASP A 87 -1.16 -7.37 13.82
C ASP A 87 -1.97 -7.86 12.63
N ILE A 88 -2.33 -6.92 11.76
CA ILE A 88 -3.19 -7.19 10.62
C ILE A 88 -2.33 -7.85 9.55
N HIS A 89 -2.60 -9.12 9.27
CA HIS A 89 -2.03 -9.84 8.14
C HIS A 89 -2.96 -9.72 6.96
N ALA A 90 -2.55 -8.97 5.94
CA ALA A 90 -3.31 -8.74 4.71
C ALA A 90 -2.67 -9.49 3.54
N SER A 91 -3.29 -10.60 3.14
CA SER A 91 -2.85 -11.42 2.01
C SER A 91 -3.55 -11.05 0.71
N GLY A 92 -2.87 -11.23 -0.42
CA GLY A 92 -3.41 -10.88 -1.75
C GLY A 92 -3.20 -9.42 -2.18
N VAL A 93 -2.67 -8.56 -1.31
CA VAL A 93 -2.33 -7.16 -1.65
C VAL A 93 -1.28 -7.10 -2.77
N ASN A 94 -0.35 -8.06 -2.80
CA ASN A 94 0.64 -8.17 -3.87
C ASN A 94 0.03 -8.51 -5.24
N ASN A 95 -1.23 -8.95 -5.30
CA ASN A 95 -1.92 -9.20 -6.57
C ASN A 95 -2.62 -7.94 -7.11
N MET A 96 -2.45 -6.79 -6.46
CA MET A 96 -2.96 -5.53 -6.99
C MET A 96 -2.20 -5.13 -8.27
N THR A 97 -2.94 -4.63 -9.24
CA THR A 97 -2.39 -4.10 -10.50
C THR A 97 -2.84 -2.66 -10.71
N ILE A 98 -2.00 -1.86 -11.35
CA ILE A 98 -2.36 -0.51 -11.75
C ILE A 98 -3.09 -0.65 -13.09
N THR A 99 -4.31 -0.14 -13.14
CA THR A 99 -5.20 -0.22 -14.31
C THR A 99 -5.30 1.09 -15.06
N ASN A 100 -4.91 2.20 -14.43
CA ASN A 100 -4.90 3.51 -15.05
C ASN A 100 -3.91 4.44 -14.34
N VAL A 101 -3.27 5.31 -15.12
CA VAL A 101 -2.41 6.40 -14.65
C VAL A 101 -2.88 7.69 -15.27
N ARG A 102 -2.85 8.77 -14.49
CA ARG A 102 -2.91 10.14 -14.99
C ARG A 102 -1.81 10.94 -14.34
N SER A 103 -1.08 11.71 -15.13
CA SER A 103 0.02 12.52 -14.63
C SER A 103 -0.08 13.98 -15.06
N ASP A 104 0.43 14.86 -14.21
CA ASP A 104 0.81 16.22 -14.55
C ASP A 104 2.28 16.33 -14.16
N LEU A 105 3.15 16.19 -15.17
CA LEU A 105 4.59 16.12 -14.97
C LEU A 105 5.22 17.48 -14.65
N ASP A 106 4.52 18.58 -14.93
CA ASP A 106 5.01 19.93 -14.62
C ASP A 106 4.87 20.22 -13.13
N THR A 107 3.77 19.76 -12.55
CA THR A 107 3.49 19.92 -11.11
C THR A 107 3.77 18.66 -10.28
N HIS A 108 4.29 17.60 -10.92
CA HIS A 108 4.66 16.31 -10.33
C HIS A 108 3.51 15.65 -9.56
N GLN A 109 2.32 15.66 -10.18
CA GLN A 109 1.12 15.06 -9.64
C GLN A 109 0.79 13.77 -10.39
N PHE A 110 0.40 12.73 -9.66
CA PHE A 110 0.09 11.43 -10.22
C PHE A 110 -1.19 10.90 -9.59
N GLN A 111 -2.05 10.33 -10.41
CA GLN A 111 -3.25 9.62 -9.99
C GLN A 111 -3.24 8.22 -10.55
N LEU A 112 -3.25 7.22 -9.67
CA LEU A 112 -3.24 5.81 -9.99
C LEU A 112 -4.60 5.21 -9.66
N THR A 113 -5.10 4.34 -10.54
CA THR A 113 -6.23 3.45 -10.22
C THR A 113 -5.71 2.03 -10.12
N LEU A 114 -5.91 1.40 -8.97
CA LEU A 114 -5.48 0.04 -8.71
C LEU A 114 -6.68 -0.90 -8.59
N TYR A 115 -6.50 -2.14 -9.00
CA TYR A 115 -7.47 -3.21 -8.86
C TYR A 115 -6.83 -4.42 -8.17
N GLY A 116 -7.50 -4.95 -7.16
CA GLY A 116 -7.16 -6.21 -6.49
C GLY A 116 -8.33 -7.19 -6.62
N PRO A 117 -8.11 -8.41 -7.12
CA PRO A 117 -9.19 -9.37 -7.29
C PRO A 117 -9.78 -9.83 -5.94
N HIS A 118 -8.90 -10.08 -4.97
CA HIS A 118 -9.26 -10.60 -3.66
C HIS A 118 -8.19 -10.21 -2.63
N ILE A 119 -8.61 -9.73 -1.46
CA ILE A 119 -7.74 -9.48 -0.31
C ILE A 119 -8.37 -10.18 0.91
N SER A 120 -7.56 -10.96 1.62
CA SER A 120 -7.94 -11.55 2.92
C SER A 120 -7.19 -10.83 4.03
N ALA A 121 -7.89 -10.47 5.11
CA ALA A 121 -7.30 -9.81 6.27
C ALA A 121 -7.62 -10.58 7.55
N ARG A 122 -6.59 -10.80 8.37
CA ARG A 122 -6.70 -11.39 9.72
C ARG A 122 -6.08 -10.44 10.73
N ALA A 123 -6.72 -10.25 11.88
CA ALA A 123 -6.22 -9.31 12.90
C ALA A 123 -6.71 -9.66 14.30
N ARG A 124 -5.98 -9.21 15.33
CA ARG A 124 -6.50 -9.17 16.70
C ARG A 124 -7.44 -7.98 16.83
N TYR A 125 -8.67 -8.23 17.28
CA TYR A 125 -9.72 -7.25 17.35
C TYR A 125 -10.10 -6.92 18.78
N ARG A 126 -10.34 -5.64 19.05
CA ARG A 126 -10.97 -5.16 20.27
C ARG A 126 -11.88 -4.00 19.97
N SER A 127 -13.06 -3.98 20.60
CA SER A 127 -14.02 -2.90 20.45
C SER A 127 -14.79 -2.57 21.71
N SER A 128 -15.41 -1.39 21.69
CA SER A 128 -16.31 -0.88 22.70
C SER A 128 -17.36 0.05 22.08
N GLY A 129 -18.51 0.20 22.76
CA GLY A 129 -19.59 1.10 22.33
C GLY A 129 -20.62 0.43 21.42
N VAL A 130 -21.33 1.26 20.67
CA VAL A 130 -22.45 0.84 19.81
C VAL A 130 -22.12 1.12 18.34
N LEU A 131 -21.97 0.05 17.56
CA LEU A 131 -21.78 0.14 16.12
C LEU A 131 -23.15 0.14 15.44
N LEU A 132 -23.53 1.28 14.85
CA LEU A 132 -24.88 1.54 14.33
C LEU A 132 -25.95 1.35 15.42
N LEU A 133 -26.51 0.14 15.52
CA LEU A 133 -27.57 -0.23 16.47
C LEU A 133 -27.14 -1.36 17.41
N VAL A 134 -25.98 -1.97 17.21
CA VAL A 134 -25.53 -3.16 17.93
C VAL A 134 -24.42 -2.80 18.90
N ARG A 135 -24.59 -3.19 20.16
CA ARG A 135 -23.52 -3.09 21.15
C ARG A 135 -22.42 -4.09 20.78
N ALA A 136 -21.35 -3.59 20.18
CA ALA A 136 -20.20 -4.35 19.71
C ALA A 136 -19.04 -4.04 20.65
N SER A 137 -19.04 -4.70 21.81
CA SER A 137 -17.99 -4.56 22.81
C SER A 137 -17.41 -5.92 23.12
N GLY A 138 -16.09 -6.06 23.04
CA GLY A 138 -15.42 -7.33 23.25
C GLY A 138 -14.03 -7.36 22.63
N GLY A 139 -13.37 -8.51 22.73
CA GLY A 139 -12.11 -8.77 22.05
C GLY A 139 -12.09 -10.20 21.54
N GLY A 140 -11.43 -10.41 20.40
CA GLY A 140 -11.35 -11.69 19.72
C GLY A 140 -10.51 -11.56 18.44
N ASP A 141 -10.77 -12.42 17.47
CA ASP A 141 -10.07 -12.44 16.20
C ASP A 141 -10.99 -11.92 15.10
N TYR A 142 -10.47 -11.02 14.27
CA TYR A 142 -11.14 -10.50 13.10
C TYR A 142 -10.71 -11.26 11.85
N TRP A 143 -11.66 -11.50 10.96
CA TRP A 143 -11.40 -11.91 9.60
C TRP A 143 -12.23 -11.10 8.61
N GLY A 144 -11.67 -10.87 7.43
CA GLY A 144 -12.35 -10.21 6.33
C GLY A 144 -11.86 -10.68 4.98
N GLU A 145 -12.79 -10.85 4.05
CA GLU A 145 -12.58 -11.21 2.66
C GLU A 145 -13.18 -10.11 1.79
N TYR A 146 -12.35 -9.54 0.91
CA TYR A 146 -12.67 -8.36 0.13
C TYR A 146 -12.44 -8.63 -1.35
N ASP A 147 -13.53 -8.80 -2.10
CA ASP A 147 -13.46 -9.09 -3.54
C ASP A 147 -13.69 -7.85 -4.40
N GLY A 148 -12.94 -7.79 -5.50
CA GLY A 148 -13.04 -6.70 -6.47
C GLY A 148 -12.71 -5.33 -5.86
N VAL A 149 -11.60 -5.26 -5.13
CA VAL A 149 -11.11 -4.02 -4.50
C VAL A 149 -10.63 -3.07 -5.59
N LYS A 150 -11.11 -1.83 -5.55
CA LYS A 150 -10.61 -0.73 -6.38
C LYS A 150 -10.09 0.38 -5.50
N ALA A 151 -8.87 0.82 -5.74
CA ALA A 151 -8.27 1.96 -5.04
C ALA A 151 -7.91 3.07 -6.01
N LYS A 152 -8.07 4.31 -5.57
CA LYS A 152 -7.58 5.51 -6.25
C LYS A 152 -6.58 6.18 -5.34
N VAL A 153 -5.34 6.27 -5.80
CA VAL A 153 -4.24 6.89 -5.08
C VAL A 153 -3.82 8.12 -5.86
N TYR A 154 -3.83 9.26 -5.21
CA TYR A 154 -3.22 10.49 -5.71
C TYR A 154 -1.99 10.78 -4.88
N PHE A 155 -0.89 11.16 -5.51
CA PHE A 155 0.25 11.73 -4.81
C PHE A 155 0.86 12.90 -5.57
N ARG A 156 1.51 13.79 -4.82
CA ARG A 156 2.27 14.92 -5.34
C ARG A 156 3.67 14.91 -4.74
N GLY A 157 4.67 15.02 -5.60
CA GLY A 157 6.07 15.16 -5.22
C GLY A 157 6.57 16.59 -5.34
N THR A 158 7.61 16.94 -4.58
CA THR A 158 8.44 18.12 -4.83
C THR A 158 9.83 17.65 -5.29
N PRO A 159 10.32 18.09 -6.46
CA PRO A 159 11.61 17.65 -6.96
C PRO A 159 12.76 18.21 -6.11
N TYR A 160 13.78 17.39 -5.88
CA TYR A 160 15.06 17.81 -5.31
C TYR A 160 16.20 17.06 -5.98
N THR A 161 17.39 17.69 -6.03
CA THR A 161 18.56 17.08 -6.65
C THR A 161 19.44 16.42 -5.58
N ARG A 162 19.81 15.16 -5.81
CA ARG A 162 20.81 14.43 -5.00
C ARG A 162 21.74 13.67 -5.94
N ASN A 163 23.05 13.85 -5.78
CA ASN A 163 24.06 13.19 -6.63
C ASN A 163 23.84 13.40 -8.14
N LYS A 164 23.48 14.62 -8.55
CA LYS A 164 23.16 15.00 -9.94
C LYS A 164 21.96 14.26 -10.56
N ARG A 165 21.14 13.59 -9.75
CA ARG A 165 19.86 13.01 -10.16
C ARG A 165 18.70 13.69 -9.46
N THR A 166 17.56 13.75 -10.11
CA THR A 166 16.32 14.29 -9.54
C THR A 166 15.58 13.20 -8.80
N TYR A 167 15.11 13.50 -7.60
CA TYR A 167 14.25 12.67 -6.77
C TYR A 167 12.99 13.45 -6.41
N LEU A 168 11.94 12.77 -5.96
CA LEU A 168 10.73 13.42 -5.46
C LEU A 168 10.63 13.25 -3.96
N LYS A 169 10.41 14.35 -3.23
CA LYS A 169 9.97 14.28 -1.84
C LYS A 169 8.45 14.27 -1.81
N LEU A 170 7.83 13.27 -1.16
CA LEU A 170 6.38 13.21 -1.04
C LEU A 170 5.86 14.46 -0.31
N GLN A 171 4.94 15.18 -0.94
CA GLN A 171 4.31 16.37 -0.38
C GLN A 171 2.88 16.07 0.09
N GLN A 172 2.16 15.25 -0.67
CA GLN A 172 0.78 14.92 -0.39
C GLN A 172 0.46 13.53 -0.94
N LEU A 173 -0.32 12.76 -0.17
CA LEU A 173 -0.96 11.55 -0.64
C LEU A 173 -2.44 11.58 -0.24
N LYS A 174 -3.31 11.19 -1.17
CA LYS A 174 -4.74 10.98 -0.93
C LYS A 174 -5.11 9.59 -1.43
N LEU A 175 -5.90 8.90 -0.63
CA LEU A 175 -6.38 7.56 -0.95
C LEU A 175 -7.91 7.54 -0.87
N ASP A 176 -8.53 6.85 -1.82
CA ASP A 176 -9.92 6.43 -1.77
C ASP A 176 -10.04 4.99 -2.28
N PHE A 177 -11.05 4.26 -1.83
CA PHE A 177 -11.23 2.87 -2.23
C PHE A 177 -12.69 2.42 -2.20
N SER A 178 -13.00 1.36 -2.91
CA SER A 178 -14.29 0.68 -2.89
C SER A 178 -14.07 -0.82 -2.96
N VAL A 179 -14.96 -1.58 -2.33
CA VAL A 179 -14.96 -3.04 -2.38
C VAL A 179 -16.31 -3.50 -2.92
N ARG A 180 -16.29 -4.43 -3.88
CA ARG A 180 -17.52 -4.91 -4.51
C ARG A 180 -18.27 -5.87 -3.60
N ASP A 181 -17.59 -6.90 -3.11
CA ASP A 181 -18.18 -7.89 -2.20
C ASP A 181 -17.32 -7.98 -0.93
N ILE A 182 -18.00 -8.00 0.22
CA ILE A 182 -17.35 -7.99 1.53
C ILE A 182 -17.98 -9.11 2.37
N GLN A 183 -17.13 -9.98 2.89
CA GLN A 183 -17.48 -10.89 3.97
C GLN A 183 -16.55 -10.60 5.12
N MET A 184 -17.09 -10.47 6.34
CA MET A 184 -16.25 -10.22 7.48
C MET A 184 -16.93 -10.66 8.76
N GLY A 185 -16.14 -10.91 9.78
CA GLY A 185 -16.66 -11.41 11.03
C GLY A 185 -15.63 -11.34 12.14
N VAL A 186 -16.11 -11.75 13.30
CA VAL A 186 -15.31 -11.90 14.50
C VAL A 186 -15.50 -13.30 15.07
N GLU A 187 -14.41 -13.84 15.58
CA GLU A 187 -14.35 -15.18 16.17
C GLU A 187 -13.66 -15.09 17.54
N ASN A 188 -13.77 -16.17 18.32
CA ASN A 188 -13.13 -16.28 19.63
C ASN A 188 -13.42 -15.08 20.55
N LEU A 189 -14.66 -14.58 20.52
CA LEU A 189 -15.07 -13.43 21.32
C LEU A 189 -15.04 -13.77 22.82
N GLN A 190 -14.19 -13.06 23.54
CA GLN A 190 -14.07 -13.17 24.99
C GLN A 190 -15.41 -12.82 25.66
N ASN A 191 -15.85 -13.67 26.59
CA ASN A 191 -17.10 -13.51 27.35
C ASN A 191 -18.39 -13.49 26.50
N SER A 192 -18.36 -14.04 25.28
CA SER A 192 -19.55 -14.26 24.44
C SER A 192 -19.95 -15.72 24.42
N ASN A 193 -21.24 -16.01 24.25
CA ASN A 193 -21.70 -17.36 23.89
C ASN A 193 -21.82 -17.50 22.37
N ALA A 194 -21.95 -18.74 21.89
CA ALA A 194 -22.03 -19.05 20.46
C ALA A 194 -23.24 -18.38 19.76
N VAL A 195 -24.36 -18.20 20.47
CA VAL A 195 -25.57 -17.57 19.94
C VAL A 195 -25.34 -16.08 19.68
N LEU A 196 -24.74 -15.37 20.63
CA LEU A 196 -24.42 -13.95 20.50
C LEU A 196 -23.38 -13.69 19.42
N GLN A 197 -22.35 -14.55 19.32
CA GLN A 197 -21.36 -14.46 18.25
C GLN A 197 -22.00 -14.68 16.87
N ALA A 198 -22.87 -15.70 16.74
CA ALA A 198 -23.59 -15.94 15.49
C ALA A 198 -24.49 -14.77 15.09
N ALA A 199 -25.22 -14.19 16.05
CA ALA A 199 -26.07 -13.02 15.82
C ALA A 199 -25.24 -11.79 15.41
N LEU A 200 -24.10 -11.55 16.04
CA LEU A 200 -23.19 -10.47 15.69
C LEU A 200 -22.60 -10.66 14.28
N ASN A 201 -22.13 -11.86 13.95
CA ASN A 201 -21.60 -12.15 12.61
C ASN A 201 -22.67 -12.07 11.53
N LEU A 202 -23.91 -12.47 11.81
CA LEU A 202 -25.03 -12.29 10.89
C LEU A 202 -25.27 -10.80 10.64
N PHE A 203 -25.28 -9.98 11.69
CA PHE A 203 -25.39 -8.52 11.56
C PHE A 203 -24.25 -7.93 10.74
N ILE A 204 -23.00 -8.28 11.05
CA ILE A 204 -21.81 -7.79 10.35
C ILE A 204 -21.88 -8.12 8.86
N ASN A 205 -22.13 -9.39 8.50
CA ASN A 205 -22.15 -9.81 7.11
C ASN A 205 -23.33 -9.20 6.33
N THR A 206 -24.50 -9.12 6.96
CA THR A 206 -25.70 -8.53 6.32
C THR A 206 -25.53 -7.03 6.06
N ASN A 207 -24.72 -6.35 6.86
CA ASN A 207 -24.53 -4.89 6.79
C ASN A 207 -23.11 -4.51 6.33
N ALA A 208 -22.35 -5.43 5.72
CA ALA A 208 -20.92 -5.24 5.49
C ALA A 208 -20.58 -3.98 4.67
N GLN A 209 -21.40 -3.67 3.66
CA GLN A 209 -21.23 -2.48 2.82
C GLN A 209 -21.51 -1.17 3.58
N GLU A 210 -22.58 -1.14 4.40
CA GLU A 210 -22.90 0.05 5.20
C GLU A 210 -21.86 0.26 6.30
N LEU A 211 -21.42 -0.83 6.94
CA LEU A 211 -20.32 -0.78 7.90
C LEU A 211 -19.05 -0.24 7.25
N LEU A 212 -18.67 -0.72 6.05
CA LEU A 212 -17.52 -0.17 5.36
C LEU A 212 -17.69 1.33 5.11
N LYS A 213 -18.86 1.78 4.65
CA LYS A 213 -19.13 3.19 4.38
C LYS A 213 -18.94 4.07 5.62
N GLU A 214 -19.41 3.62 6.79
CA GLU A 214 -19.23 4.33 8.07
C GLU A 214 -17.76 4.34 8.51
N MET A 215 -17.05 3.23 8.36
CA MET A 215 -15.66 3.08 8.77
C MET A 215 -14.66 3.73 7.80
N LYS A 216 -15.06 3.92 6.54
CA LYS A 216 -14.20 4.34 5.44
C LYS A 216 -13.42 5.64 5.69
N PRO A 217 -13.97 6.70 6.31
CA PRO A 217 -13.19 7.91 6.58
C PRO A 217 -11.94 7.67 7.43
N GLU A 218 -12.06 6.90 8.51
CA GLU A 218 -10.93 6.56 9.39
C GLU A 218 -9.95 5.60 8.70
N LEU A 219 -10.47 4.57 8.01
CA LEU A 219 -9.64 3.64 7.24
C LEU A 219 -8.84 4.37 6.16
N ARG A 220 -9.45 5.33 5.45
CA ARG A 220 -8.75 6.14 4.44
C ARG A 220 -7.61 6.95 5.05
N ARG A 221 -7.83 7.53 6.23
CA ARG A 221 -6.82 8.32 6.95
C ARG A 221 -5.62 7.46 7.35
N ASP A 222 -5.87 6.34 8.01
CA ASP A 222 -4.82 5.44 8.51
C ASP A 222 -4.08 4.75 7.34
N LEU A 223 -4.80 4.26 6.32
CA LEU A 223 -4.19 3.64 5.15
C LEU A 223 -3.39 4.65 4.31
N ALA A 224 -3.85 5.90 4.18
CA ALA A 224 -3.09 6.94 3.51
C ALA A 224 -1.77 7.24 4.23
N ALA A 225 -1.76 7.27 5.57
CA ALA A 225 -0.54 7.47 6.34
C ALA A 225 0.47 6.33 6.11
N LYS A 226 0.02 5.07 6.17
CA LYS A 226 0.88 3.90 5.92
C LYS A 226 1.41 3.87 4.48
N MET A 227 0.54 4.14 3.50
CA MET A 227 0.92 4.25 2.09
C MET A 227 1.91 5.39 1.85
N SER A 228 1.80 6.50 2.58
CA SER A 228 2.73 7.63 2.48
C SER A 228 4.14 7.21 2.88
N HIS A 229 4.29 6.53 4.03
CA HIS A 229 5.60 6.04 4.47
C HIS A 229 6.20 5.00 3.52
N PHE A 230 5.36 4.16 2.92
CA PHE A 230 5.82 3.22 1.89
C PHE A 230 6.31 3.96 0.64
N LEU A 231 5.50 4.89 0.12
CA LEU A 231 5.85 5.64 -1.08
C LEU A 231 7.06 6.56 -0.86
N GLU A 232 7.20 7.17 0.31
CA GLU A 232 8.38 7.97 0.68
C GLU A 232 9.68 7.18 0.54
N ARG A 233 9.70 5.91 0.98
CA ARG A 233 10.87 5.04 0.83
C ARG A 233 11.19 4.77 -0.65
N ILE A 234 10.18 4.48 -1.45
CA ILE A 234 10.37 4.27 -2.90
C ILE A 234 10.92 5.54 -3.56
N LEU A 235 10.29 6.69 -3.31
CA LEU A 235 10.67 7.96 -3.91
C LEU A 235 12.05 8.46 -3.44
N ASP A 236 12.48 8.11 -2.23
CA ASP A 236 13.82 8.45 -1.75
C ASP A 236 14.89 7.52 -2.33
N GLN A 237 14.58 6.30 -2.73
CA GLN A 237 15.57 5.39 -3.32
C GLN A 237 15.66 5.52 -4.84
N ILE A 238 14.55 5.85 -5.50
CA ILE A 238 14.45 5.78 -6.95
C ILE A 238 14.36 7.18 -7.55
N PRO A 239 15.36 7.58 -8.38
CA PRO A 239 15.32 8.85 -9.09
C PRO A 239 14.08 9.00 -9.97
N TYR A 240 13.53 10.20 -10.00
CA TYR A 240 12.49 10.58 -10.96
C TYR A 240 12.98 10.46 -12.42
N ASP A 241 14.28 10.70 -12.65
CA ASP A 241 14.92 10.54 -13.96
C ASP A 241 14.88 9.09 -14.49
N ASP A 242 14.66 8.11 -13.60
CA ASP A 242 14.47 6.70 -13.98
C ASP A 242 13.03 6.39 -14.40
N TRP A 243 12.10 7.34 -14.22
CA TRP A 243 10.68 7.19 -14.57
C TRP A 243 10.37 8.01 -15.82
N VAL A 244 10.82 9.27 -15.80
CA VAL A 244 10.53 10.27 -16.82
C VAL A 244 11.84 10.85 -17.33
N LYS A 245 11.94 10.97 -18.65
CA LYS A 245 13.03 11.66 -19.35
C LYS A 245 12.48 12.86 -20.13
N ASP A 246 13.32 13.86 -20.30
CA ASP A 246 13.06 14.99 -21.20
C ASP A 246 13.28 14.62 -22.68
#